data_AF-A0A2L2Z6X3-F1
#
_entry.id   AF-A0A2L2Z6X3-F1
#
_cell.length_a   1.000
_cell.length_b   1.000
_cell.length_c   1.000
_cell.angle_alpha   90.00
_cell.angle_beta   90.00
_cell.angle_gamma   90.00
#
_symmetry.space_group_name_H-M   'P 1'
#
loop_
_entity.id
_entity.type
_entity.pdbx_description
1 polymer ?
#
loop_
_entity_poly.entity_id
_entity_poly.type
_entity_poly.pdbx_seq_one_letter_code
_entity_poly.pdbx_strand_id
1 'polypeptide(L)' 'RGVPFAMHFNKEIFDGFFDFLPADDDFFIATYPQTGSTWMQYFVLQFLTRSESFPSFSDLLENVIPFLELSGVAAVEAM' A
#
# COMPACT_ATOMS: atom_id res chain seq x y z
N ARG A 1 14.58 17.33 -7.99
CA ARG A 1 14.40 17.88 -6.62
C ARG A 1 14.01 16.69 -5.75
N GLY A 2 14.81 16.32 -4.75
CA GLY A 2 14.51 15.19 -3.86
C GLY A 2 13.74 15.65 -2.62
N VAL A 3 12.84 14.80 -2.13
CA VAL A 3 12.20 14.92 -0.81
C VAL A 3 13.05 14.08 0.15
N PRO A 4 13.37 14.52 1.38
CA PRO A 4 14.11 13.69 2.32
C PRO A 4 13.34 12.40 2.61
N PHE A 5 13.96 11.27 2.27
CA PHE A 5 13.41 9.94 2.55
C PHE A 5 13.46 9.67 4.05
N ALA A 6 12.38 9.11 4.59
CA ALA A 6 12.39 8.60 5.95
C ALA A 6 13.40 7.44 6.06
N MET A 7 14.09 7.35 7.19
CA MET A 7 15.21 6.41 7.41
C MET A 7 14.85 4.94 7.16
N HIS A 8 13.57 4.58 7.27
CA HIS A 8 13.10 3.20 7.14
C HIS A 8 12.79 2.79 5.69
N PHE A 9 12.90 3.69 4.70
CA PHE A 9 12.67 3.34 3.31
C PHE A 9 13.96 2.91 2.62
N ASN A 10 13.89 1.79 1.90
CA ASN A 10 15.00 1.30 1.09
C ASN A 10 14.96 1.95 -0.29
N LYS A 11 16.08 2.53 -0.72
CA LYS A 11 16.23 3.11 -2.04
C LYS A 11 15.97 2.10 -3.17
N GLU A 12 16.41 0.85 -3.01
CA GLU A 12 16.23 -0.20 -4.02
C GLU A 12 14.75 -0.51 -4.27
N ILE A 13 13.95 -0.53 -3.20
CA ILE A 13 12.49 -0.65 -3.28
C ILE A 13 11.91 0.52 -4.09
N PHE A 14 12.36 1.73 -3.80
CA PHE A 14 11.88 2.93 -4.47
C PHE A 14 12.26 3.00 -5.95
N ASP A 15 13.49 2.61 -6.29
CA ASP A 15 13.97 2.60 -7.68
C ASP A 15 13.10 1.65 -8.54
N GLY A 16 12.58 0.57 -7.96
CA GLY A 16 11.65 -0.34 -8.64
C GLY A 16 10.26 0.24 -8.95
N PHE A 17 9.85 1.34 -8.33
CA PHE A 17 8.52 1.93 -8.56
C PHE A 17 8.40 2.59 -9.93
N PHE A 18 9.50 3.04 -10.52
CA PHE A 18 9.47 3.71 -11.82
C PHE A 18 9.11 2.77 -12.96
N ASP A 19 9.34 1.47 -12.77
CA ASP A 19 9.01 0.42 -13.72
C ASP A 19 7.68 -0.29 -13.38
N PHE A 20 7.01 0.10 -12.29
CA PHE A 20 5.74 -0.49 -11.90
C PHE A 20 4.63 -0.12 -12.89
N LEU A 21 3.96 -1.14 -13.41
CA LEU A 21 2.83 -1.01 -14.32
C LEU A 21 1.56 -1.49 -13.61
N PRO A 22 0.67 -0.57 -13.16
CA PRO A 22 -0.59 -0.97 -12.54
C PRO A 22 -1.54 -1.64 -13.53
N ALA A 23 -2.36 -2.55 -13.02
CA ALA A 23 -3.49 -3.12 -13.71
C ALA A 23 -4.71 -2.17 -13.71
N ASP A 24 -5.66 -2.41 -14.61
CA ASP A 24 -6.87 -1.57 -14.75
C ASP A 24 -7.78 -1.60 -13.52
N ASP A 25 -7.67 -2.64 -12.69
CA ASP A 25 -8.45 -2.88 -11.48
C ASP A 25 -7.70 -2.57 -10.18
N ASP A 26 -6.47 -2.05 -10.27
CA ASP A 26 -5.68 -1.67 -9.10
C ASP A 26 -6.27 -0.42 -8.39
N PHE A 27 -6.22 -0.45 -7.07
CA PHE A 27 -6.61 0.67 -6.22
C PHE A 27 -5.40 1.22 -5.45
N PHE A 28 -5.14 2.52 -5.62
CA PHE A 28 -4.11 3.22 -4.86
C PHE A 28 -4.71 4.03 -3.71
N ILE A 29 -4.16 3.85 -2.51
CA ILE A 29 -4.47 4.67 -1.34
C ILE A 29 -3.24 5.51 -1.01
N ALA A 30 -3.16 6.70 -1.61
CA ALA A 30 -2.06 7.64 -1.40
C ALA A 30 -2.44 8.69 -0.35
N THR A 31 -1.71 8.74 0.76
CA THR A 31 -1.94 9.68 1.86
C THR A 31 -0.65 10.30 2.35
N TYR A 32 -0.71 11.53 2.86
CA TYR A 32 0.42 12.07 3.62
C TYR A 32 0.58 11.28 4.95
N PRO A 33 1.81 11.03 5.43
CA PRO A 33 2.00 10.28 6.66
C PRO A 33 1.17 10.81 7.83
N GLN A 34 0.57 9.91 8.61
CA GLN A 34 -0.24 10.19 9.80
C GLN A 34 -1.58 10.92 9.55
N THR A 35 -2.05 11.02 8.31
CA THR A 35 -3.40 11.58 8.02
C THR A 35 -4.51 10.53 7.98
N GLY A 36 -4.34 9.40 8.67
CA GLY A 36 -5.39 8.39 8.83
C GLY A 36 -5.47 7.33 7.72
N SER A 37 -4.34 6.91 7.14
CA SER A 37 -4.28 5.85 6.11
C SER A 37 -4.98 4.57 6.53
N THR A 38 -4.85 4.14 7.78
CA THR A 38 -5.49 2.91 8.30
C THR A 38 -7.01 2.96 8.18
N TRP A 39 -7.64 4.07 8.55
CA TRP A 39 -9.10 4.19 8.41
C TRP A 39 -9.52 4.22 6.95
N MET A 40 -8.76 4.91 6.09
CA MET A 40 -9.02 4.94 4.64
C MET A 40 -8.95 3.53 4.01
N GLN A 41 -7.93 2.76 4.38
CA GLN A 41 -7.76 1.37 3.97
C GLN A 41 -8.96 0.51 4.35
N TYR A 42 -9.42 0.58 5.60
CA TYR A 42 -10.61 -0.18 6.03
C TYR A 42 -11.88 0.26 5.29
N PHE A 43 -12.11 1.56 5.07
CA PHE A 43 -13.29 2.01 4.33
C PHE A 43 -13.34 1.48 2.89
N VAL A 44 -12.21 1.54 2.17
CA VAL A 44 -12.11 1.00 0.82
C VAL A 44 -12.32 -0.52 0.83
N LEU A 45 -11.69 -1.23 1.77
CA LEU A 45 -11.86 -2.68 1.89
C LEU A 45 -13.30 -3.08 2.17
N GLN A 46 -14.00 -2.38 3.07
CA GLN A 46 -15.42 -2.64 3.35
C GLN A 46 -16.27 -2.44 2.10
N PHE A 47 -15.99 -1.40 1.30
CA PHE A 47 -16.72 -1.15 0.07
C PHE A 47 -16.51 -2.26 -0.95
N LEU A 48 -15.25 -2.65 -1.20
CA LEU A 48 -14.90 -3.69 -2.17
C LEU A 48 -15.42 -5.07 -1.77
N THR A 49 -15.39 -5.39 -0.47
CA THR A 49 -15.81 -6.69 0.07
C THR A 49 -17.27 -6.73 0.52
N ARG A 50 -18.04 -5.66 0.30
CA ARG A 50 -19.44 -5.54 0.76
C ARG A 50 -19.62 -5.84 2.25
N SER A 51 -18.66 -5.37 3.05
CA SER A 51 -18.59 -5.54 4.51
C SER A 51 -18.41 -6.99 4.98
N GLU A 52 -17.88 -7.87 4.15
CA GLU A 52 -17.64 -9.28 4.50
C GLU A 52 -16.25 -9.56 5.09
N SER A 53 -15.31 -8.61 4.97
CA SER A 53 -13.92 -8.76 5.44
C SER A 53 -13.53 -7.68 6.43
N PHE A 54 -13.00 -8.06 7.60
CA PHE A 54 -12.45 -7.12 8.60
C PHE A 54 -11.19 -7.71 9.24
N PRO A 55 -10.05 -7.69 8.52
CA PRO A 55 -8.82 -8.31 8.98
C PRO A 55 -8.20 -7.53 10.16
N SER A 56 -7.31 -8.19 10.90
CA SER A 56 -6.47 -7.50 11.88
C SER A 56 -5.55 -6.49 11.20
N PHE A 57 -5.03 -5.51 11.94
CA PHE A 57 -4.12 -4.51 11.37
C PHE A 57 -2.84 -5.13 10.75
N SER A 58 -2.26 -6.15 11.40
CA SER A 58 -1.09 -6.86 10.87
C SER A 58 -1.42 -7.55 9.55
N ASP A 59 -2.56 -8.24 9.51
CA ASP A 59 -3.02 -8.95 8.31
C ASP A 59 -3.39 -8.00 7.16
N LEU A 60 -3.96 -6.83 7.49
CA LEU A 60 -4.22 -5.76 6.54
C LEU A 60 -2.92 -5.29 5.85
N LEU A 61 -1.86 -5.06 6.62
CA LEU A 61 -0.57 -4.57 6.11
C LEU A 61 0.23 -5.63 5.37
N GLU A 62 0.18 -6.89 5.83
CA GLU A 62 1.03 -7.96 5.31
C GLU A 62 0.41 -8.66 4.11
N ASN A 63 -0.92 -8.83 4.08
CA ASN A 63 -1.57 -9.75 3.14
C ASN A 63 -2.69 -9.12 2.31
N VAL A 64 -3.27 -7.98 2.72
CA VAL A 64 -4.49 -7.44 2.06
C VAL A 64 -4.23 -6.13 1.32
N ILE A 65 -3.42 -5.22 1.88
CA ILE A 65 -3.12 -3.91 1.29
C ILE A 65 -1.62 -3.63 1.49
N PRO A 66 -0.76 -4.03 0.54
CA PRO A 66 0.67 -3.87 0.67
C PRO A 66 1.05 -2.40 0.72
N PHE A 67 1.93 -2.05 1.65
CA PHE A 67 2.49 -0.70 1.71
C PHE A 67 3.68 -0.60 0.76
N LEU A 68 3.44 -0.11 -0.45
CA LEU A 68 4.38 -0.13 -1.58
C LEU A 68 5.80 0.34 -1.18
N GLU A 69 5.92 1.47 -0.48
CA GLU A 69 7.17 2.06 0.01
C GLU A 69 7.99 1.15 0.96
N LEU A 70 7.34 0.16 1.57
CA LEU A 70 7.95 -0.76 2.53
C LEU A 70 8.07 -2.19 1.97
N SER A 71 7.07 -2.66 1.21
CA SER A 71 6.99 -4.04 0.70
C SER A 71 7.52 -4.20 -0.73
N GLY A 72 7.57 -3.13 -1.51
CA GLY A 72 8.00 -3.16 -2.90
C GLY A 72 6.95 -3.70 -3.88
N VAL A 73 7.27 -3.58 -5.17
CA VAL A 73 6.40 -3.98 -6.29
C VAL A 73 6.10 -5.48 -6.28
N ALA A 74 7.09 -6.30 -5.95
CA ALA A 74 6.95 -7.76 -5.89
C ALA A 74 5.86 -8.23 -4.91
N ALA A 75 5.59 -7.44 -3.85
CA ALA A 75 4.51 -7.77 -2.92
C ALA A 75 3.13 -7.56 -3.53
N VAL A 76 2.98 -6.58 -4.45
CA VAL A 76 1.73 -6.36 -5.20
C VAL A 76 1.53 -7.47 -6.23
N GLU A 77 2.58 -7.85 -6.95
CA GLU A 77 2.52 -8.92 -7.97
C GLU A 77 2.25 -10.32 -7.39
N ALA A 78 2.49 -10.52 -6.09
CA ALA A 78 2.31 -11.79 -5.41
C ALA A 78 0.91 -11.97 -4.78
N MET A 79 0.04 -10.95 -4.85
CA MET A 79 -1.34 -10.99 -4.35
C MET A 79 -2.29 -11.67 -5.34
#